data_AF-A0A0H5CUU1-F1
#
_entry.id   AF-A0A0H5CUU1-F1
#
_cell.length_a   1.000
_cell.length_b   1.000
_cell.length_c   1.000
_cell.angle_alpha   90.00
_cell.angle_beta   90.00
_cell.angle_gamma   90.00
#
_symmetry.space_group_name_H-M   'P 1'
#
loop_
_entity.id
_entity.type
_entity.pdbx_description
1 polymer ?
#
loop_
_entity_poly.entity_id
_entity_poly.type
_entity_poly.pdbx_seq_one_letter_code
_entity_poly.pdbx_strand_id
1 'polypeptide(L)'
;MRLPAELRLPAAQAAGAALFSIVVAVLISLTGALGLWSTSADTWRTQAIVVTSVPCGDPGQTEEVTYQRDGREERARLDACGHLRGETIEIAVGDTVSVARATAGAQTDARPIGVILCVFAGIAGAGFAELWRRSGDVL
;
A
#
# COMPACT_ATOMS: atom_id res chain seq x y z
N MET A 1 36.34 12.56 -24.57
CA MET A 1 35.93 11.18 -24.93
C MET A 1 34.65 11.25 -25.77
N ARG A 2 34.73 10.99 -27.07
CA ARG A 2 33.55 10.93 -27.95
C ARG A 2 33.01 9.50 -27.89
N LEU A 3 31.88 9.29 -27.21
CA LEU A 3 31.21 7.98 -27.24
C LEU A 3 30.75 7.66 -28.67
N PRO A 4 30.97 6.43 -29.15
CA PRO A 4 30.58 6.02 -30.50
C PRO A 4 29.06 6.15 -30.69
N ALA A 5 28.65 6.69 -31.85
CA ALA A 5 27.25 6.99 -32.18
C ALA A 5 26.35 5.74 -32.17
N GLU A 6 26.91 4.57 -32.44
CA GLU A 6 26.24 3.26 -32.41
C GLU A 6 25.68 2.89 -31.03
N LEU A 7 26.30 3.37 -29.94
CA LEU A 7 25.81 3.14 -28.56
C LEU A 7 24.76 4.18 -28.11
N ARG A 8 24.61 5.29 -28.84
CA ARG A 8 23.67 6.36 -28.46
C ARG A 8 22.22 5.99 -28.73
N LEU A 9 21.96 5.18 -29.76
CA LEU A 9 20.63 4.70 -30.12
C LEU A 9 19.98 3.79 -29.05
N PRO A 10 20.65 2.74 -28.53
CA PRO A 10 20.08 1.89 -27.48
C PRO A 10 20.00 2.62 -26.12
N ALA A 11 20.96 3.50 -25.83
CA ALA A 11 20.94 4.31 -24.61
C ALA A 11 19.79 5.33 -24.61
N ALA A 12 19.50 5.94 -25.76
CA ALA A 12 18.37 6.87 -25.90
C ALA A 12 17.01 6.15 -25.80
N GLN A 13 16.89 4.94 -26.35
CA GLN A 13 15.69 4.12 -26.20
C GLN A 13 15.48 3.63 -24.76
N ALA A 14 16.55 3.18 -24.10
CA ALA A 14 16.50 2.80 -22.68
C ALA A 14 16.14 3.99 -21.78
N ALA A 15 16.70 5.18 -22.07
CA ALA A 15 16.35 6.41 -21.37
C ALA A 15 14.88 6.81 -21.61
N GLY A 16 14.38 6.65 -22.84
CA GLY A 16 12.98 6.91 -23.18
C GLY A 16 12.02 5.97 -22.46
N ALA A 17 12.33 4.67 -22.43
CA ALA A 17 11.53 3.67 -21.71
C ALA A 17 11.55 3.91 -20.19
N ALA A 18 12.71 4.27 -19.62
CA ALA A 18 12.83 4.63 -18.21
C ALA A 18 12.00 5.87 -17.88
N LEU A 19 12.09 6.93 -18.69
CA LEU A 19 11.28 8.14 -18.52
C LEU A 19 9.79 7.86 -18.64
N PHE A 20 9.38 7.06 -19.62
CA PHE A 20 7.98 6.68 -19.80
C PHE A 20 7.47 5.87 -18.59
N SER A 21 8.26 4.90 -18.10
CA SER A 21 7.91 4.13 -16.90
C SER A 21 7.81 5.00 -15.66
N ILE A 22 8.69 5.99 -15.50
CA ILE A 22 8.62 6.97 -14.40
C ILE A 22 7.33 7.80 -14.52
N VAL A 23 6.99 8.29 -15.71
CA VAL A 23 5.76 9.06 -15.94
C VAL A 23 4.52 8.22 -15.64
N VAL A 24 4.48 6.96 -16.10
CA VAL A 24 3.38 6.04 -15.79
C VAL A 24 3.29 5.77 -14.29
N ALA A 25 4.41 5.50 -13.61
CA ALA A 25 4.43 5.31 -12.17
C ALA A 25 3.93 6.55 -11.41
N VAL A 26 4.32 7.76 -11.86
CA VAL A 26 3.82 9.03 -11.32
C VAL A 26 2.32 9.18 -11.55
N LEU A 27 1.81 8.91 -12.75
CA LEU A 27 0.37 8.99 -13.05
C LEU A 27 -0.46 7.99 -12.22
N ILE A 28 0.00 6.75 -12.06
CA ILE A 28 -0.65 5.75 -11.20
C ILE A 28 -0.55 6.17 -9.72
N SER A 29 0.54 6.84 -9.32
CA SER A 29 0.70 7.40 -7.97
C SER A 29 -0.29 8.54 -7.70
N LEU A 30 -0.52 9.41 -8.68
CA LEU A 30 -1.48 10.53 -8.56
C LEU A 30 -2.94 10.06 -8.48
N THR A 31 -3.29 8.95 -9.12
CA THR A 31 -4.65 8.39 -9.06
C THR A 31 -4.95 7.65 -7.75
N GLY A 32 -3.96 7.53 -6.85
CA GLY A 32 -4.13 6.82 -5.58
C GLY A 32 -4.19 5.29 -5.70
N ALA A 33 -4.06 4.74 -6.91
CA ALA A 33 -4.09 3.30 -7.16
C ALA A 33 -2.91 2.54 -6.51
N LEU A 34 -1.80 3.25 -6.24
CA LEU A 34 -0.67 2.74 -5.45
C LEU A 34 -0.84 2.96 -3.93
N GLY A 35 -1.98 3.49 -3.51
CA GLY A 35 -2.29 3.79 -2.12
C GLY A 35 -1.47 4.91 -1.52
N LEU A 36 -0.57 5.59 -2.24
CA LEU A 36 0.37 6.61 -1.72
C LEU A 36 -0.31 7.83 -1.06
N TRP A 37 -1.60 8.01 -1.30
CA TRP A 37 -2.44 9.05 -0.72
C TRP A 37 -3.46 8.39 0.20
N SER A 38 -3.00 7.73 1.27
CA SER A 38 -3.85 7.71 2.46
C SER A 38 -3.77 9.13 3.00
N THR A 39 -4.79 9.95 2.71
CA THR A 39 -5.11 11.06 3.61
C THR A 39 -5.13 10.44 4.98
N SER A 40 -4.13 10.75 5.81
CA SER A 40 -4.19 10.48 7.23
C SER A 40 -5.43 11.22 7.70
N ALA A 41 -6.58 10.54 7.70
CA ALA A 41 -7.69 10.95 8.53
C ALA A 41 -7.07 11.18 9.90
N ASP A 42 -7.40 12.29 10.54
CA ASP A 42 -6.79 12.72 11.78
C ASP A 42 -7.11 11.69 12.87
N THR A 43 -6.32 10.61 12.90
CA THR A 43 -6.53 9.46 13.76
C THR A 43 -5.77 9.74 15.04
N TRP A 44 -6.50 10.00 16.11
CA TRP A 44 -5.92 10.12 17.43
C TRP A 44 -5.96 8.76 18.13
N ARG A 45 -5.00 8.54 19.03
CA ARG A 45 -4.85 7.27 19.75
C ARG A 45 -5.37 7.39 21.16
N THR A 46 -6.08 6.35 21.62
CA THR A 46 -6.60 6.29 22.98
C THR A 46 -6.68 4.86 23.49
N GLN A 47 -6.79 4.71 24.79
CA GLN A 47 -7.05 3.42 25.42
C GLN A 47 -8.54 3.12 25.38
N ALA A 48 -8.86 1.88 25.05
CA ALA A 48 -10.22 1.36 25.05
C ALA A 48 -10.28 0.00 25.73
N ILE A 49 -11.43 -0.31 26.30
CA ILE A 49 -11.71 -1.58 26.96
C ILE A 49 -12.62 -2.39 26.06
N VAL A 50 -12.25 -3.64 25.79
CA VAL A 50 -13.07 -4.57 25.01
C VAL A 50 -14.30 -4.99 25.81
N VAL A 51 -15.48 -4.63 25.32
CA VAL A 51 -16.76 -4.97 25.94
C VAL A 51 -17.30 -6.28 25.38
N THR A 52 -17.13 -6.47 24.08
CA THR A 52 -17.61 -7.65 23.34
C THR A 52 -16.44 -8.23 22.54
N SER A 53 -16.04 -9.44 22.91
CA SER A 53 -14.99 -10.22 22.22
C SER A 53 -15.59 -11.11 21.13
N VAL A 54 -14.93 -11.19 19.98
CA VAL A 54 -15.37 -12.02 18.84
C VAL A 54 -14.20 -12.88 18.35
N PRO A 55 -14.39 -14.19 18.13
CA PRO A 55 -13.36 -15.03 17.53
C PRO A 55 -13.19 -14.72 16.03
N CYS A 56 -11.95 -14.76 15.53
CA CYS A 56 -11.64 -14.48 14.12
C CYS A 56 -12.27 -15.45 13.09
N GLY A 57 -12.99 -16.48 13.53
CA GLY A 57 -13.60 -17.49 12.66
C GLY A 57 -15.01 -17.15 12.16
N ASP A 58 -15.65 -16.10 12.70
CA ASP A 58 -17.03 -15.74 12.38
C ASP A 58 -17.11 -14.48 11.51
N PRO A 59 -17.22 -14.61 10.17
CA PRO A 59 -17.38 -13.47 9.28
C PRO A 59 -18.77 -12.83 9.51
N GLY A 60 -18.79 -11.64 10.11
CA GLY A 60 -20.02 -10.87 10.32
C GLY A 60 -20.22 -10.35 11.74
N GLN A 61 -19.36 -10.76 12.68
CA GLN A 61 -19.33 -10.19 14.03
C GLN A 61 -18.10 -9.30 14.18
N THR A 62 -18.30 -8.11 14.75
CA THR A 62 -17.24 -7.14 15.04
C THR A 62 -17.10 -7.02 16.54
N GLU A 63 -15.87 -6.91 17.04
CA GLU A 63 -15.64 -6.57 18.43
C GLU A 63 -16.22 -5.20 18.77
N GLU A 64 -16.48 -4.99 20.06
CA GLU A 64 -16.99 -3.71 20.55
C GLU A 64 -16.12 -3.24 21.69
N VAL A 65 -15.70 -1.98 21.60
CA VAL A 65 -14.84 -1.34 22.58
C VAL A 65 -15.48 -0.10 23.14
N THR A 66 -15.09 0.23 24.35
CA THR A 66 -15.49 1.46 25.02
C THR A 66 -14.27 2.31 25.33
N TYR A 67 -14.32 3.59 24.98
CA TYR A 67 -13.22 4.54 25.13
C TYR A 67 -13.73 5.89 25.65
N GLN A 68 -12.82 6.71 26.17
CA GLN A 68 -13.17 8.04 26.66
C GLN A 68 -12.94 9.09 25.57
N ARG A 69 -13.96 9.92 25.30
CA ARG A 69 -13.89 11.11 24.45
C ARG A 69 -14.49 12.29 25.18
N ASP A 70 -13.71 13.36 25.37
CA ASP A 70 -14.15 14.59 26.06
C ASP A 70 -14.79 14.33 27.44
N GLY A 71 -14.26 13.34 28.17
CA GLY A 71 -14.78 12.93 29.48
C GLY A 71 -16.08 12.13 29.44
N ARG A 72 -16.54 11.70 28.26
CA ARG A 72 -17.68 10.80 28.08
C ARG A 72 -17.22 9.43 27.60
N GLU A 73 -17.83 8.40 28.18
CA GLU A 73 -17.63 7.03 27.76
C GLU A 73 -18.43 6.78 26.47
N GLU A 74 -17.73 6.56 25.37
CA GLU A 74 -18.30 6.20 24.07
C GLU A 74 -18.04 4.72 23.77
N ARG A 75 -18.95 4.11 23.01
CA ARG A 75 -18.84 2.72 22.58
C ARG A 75 -18.84 2.66 21.05
N ALA A 76 -17.90 1.92 20.48
CA ALA A 76 -17.75 1.78 19.05
C ALA A 76 -17.43 0.35 18.65
N ARG A 77 -17.78 0.01 17.40
CA ARG A 77 -17.38 -1.23 16.77
C ARG A 77 -15.91 -1.16 16.40
N LEU A 78 -15.16 -2.16 16.81
CA LEU A 78 -13.77 -2.34 16.48
C LEU A 78 -13.65 -3.36 15.35
N ASP A 79 -12.94 -2.98 14.30
CA ASP A 79 -12.53 -3.91 13.24
C ASP A 79 -11.32 -4.74 13.71
N ALA A 80 -11.57 -5.66 14.63
CA ALA A 80 -10.60 -6.60 15.17
C ALA A 80 -11.30 -7.88 15.63
N CYS A 81 -10.50 -8.91 15.90
CA CYS A 81 -10.95 -10.18 16.42
C CYS A 81 -9.87 -10.83 17.28
N GLY A 82 -10.27 -11.66 18.23
CA GLY A 82 -9.38 -12.44 19.08
C GLY A 82 -8.93 -11.75 20.37
N HIS A 83 -9.48 -10.59 20.71
CA HIS A 83 -9.22 -9.95 22.00
C HIS A 83 -10.12 -10.49 23.11
N LEU A 84 -9.65 -10.42 24.35
CA LEU A 84 -10.41 -10.87 25.51
C LEU A 84 -11.34 -9.77 26.01
N ARG A 85 -12.55 -10.15 26.45
CA ARG A 85 -13.46 -9.21 27.12
C ARG A 85 -12.81 -8.65 28.39
N GLY A 86 -12.81 -7.33 28.53
CA GLY A 86 -12.17 -6.60 29.61
C GLY A 86 -10.69 -6.27 29.37
N GLU A 87 -10.14 -6.67 28.22
CA GLU A 87 -8.78 -6.31 27.83
C GLU A 87 -8.70 -4.82 27.49
N THR A 88 -7.66 -4.14 27.99
CA THR A 88 -7.34 -2.76 27.62
C THR A 88 -6.41 -2.77 26.42
N ILE A 89 -6.87 -2.20 25.31
CA ILE A 89 -6.13 -2.11 24.06
C ILE A 89 -6.00 -0.66 23.61
N GLU A 90 -4.95 -0.36 22.84
CA GLU A 90 -4.78 0.94 22.21
C GLU A 90 -5.50 0.96 20.86
N ILE A 91 -6.43 1.88 20.69
CA ILE A 91 -7.20 2.07 19.45
C ILE A 91 -6.84 3.39 18.78
N ALA A 92 -6.95 3.42 17.46
CA ALA A 92 -6.93 4.62 16.64
C ALA A 92 -8.37 4.97 16.26
N VAL A 93 -8.77 6.20 16.53
CA VAL A 93 -10.14 6.69 16.28
C VAL A 93 -10.08 7.71 15.14
N GLY A 94 -10.58 7.32 13.97
CA GLY A 94 -10.83 8.19 12.81
C GLY A 94 -12.28 8.07 12.35
N ASP A 95 -12.52 8.02 11.03
CA ASP A 95 -13.84 7.69 10.47
C ASP A 95 -14.32 6.28 10.88
N THR A 96 -13.36 5.39 11.14
CA THR A 96 -13.57 4.05 11.69
C THR A 96 -12.66 3.84 12.90
N VAL A 97 -13.07 2.98 13.83
CA VAL A 97 -12.26 2.59 14.99
C VAL A 97 -11.48 1.31 14.68
N SER A 98 -10.16 1.39 14.76
CA SER A 98 -9.25 0.27 14.49
C SER A 98 -8.21 0.14 15.59
N VAL A 99 -7.58 -1.03 15.73
CA VAL A 99 -6.48 -1.21 16.69
C VAL A 99 -5.29 -0.35 16.27
N ALA A 100 -4.73 0.46 17.18
CA ALA A 100 -3.62 1.36 16.89
C ALA A 100 -2.35 0.59 16.49
N ARG A 101 -2.20 -0.62 17.01
CA ARG A 101 -1.23 -1.62 16.59
C ARG A 101 -1.94 -2.83 15.98
N ALA A 102 -2.83 -2.59 15.03
CA ALA A 102 -3.19 -3.63 14.08
C ALA A 102 -1.92 -4.01 13.32
N THR A 103 -1.22 -5.03 13.81
CA THR A 103 -0.34 -5.84 12.96
C THR A 103 -1.24 -6.65 12.05
N ALA A 104 -1.96 -5.95 11.16
CA ALA A 104 -2.54 -6.58 9.99
C ALA A 104 -1.39 -7.37 9.36
N GLY A 105 -1.59 -8.69 9.25
CA GLY A 105 -0.57 -9.62 8.79
C GLY A 105 0.19 -9.02 7.60
N ALA A 106 1.50 -8.85 7.77
CA ALA A 106 2.38 -8.27 6.78
C ALA A 106 1.95 -6.88 6.23
N GLN A 107 1.76 -5.90 7.10
CA GLN A 107 2.19 -4.52 6.79
C GLN A 107 3.73 -4.45 6.77
N THR A 108 4.42 -5.38 6.09
CA THR A 108 5.62 -4.95 5.41
C THR A 108 5.11 -3.89 4.46
N ASP A 109 5.46 -2.63 4.73
CA ASP A 109 5.24 -1.51 3.83
C ASP A 109 5.89 -1.90 2.50
N ALA A 110 5.16 -2.65 1.68
CA ALA A 110 5.58 -3.21 0.40
C ALA A 110 5.31 -2.19 -0.72
N ARG A 111 4.81 -1.00 -0.37
CA ARG A 111 4.74 0.20 -1.19
C ARG A 111 6.02 0.51 -1.98
N PRO A 112 7.23 0.56 -1.38
CA PRO A 112 8.45 0.80 -2.13
C PRO A 112 8.78 -0.38 -3.05
N ILE A 113 8.42 -1.61 -2.66
CA ILE A 113 8.63 -2.80 -3.49
C ILE A 113 7.74 -2.75 -4.74
N GLY A 114 6.48 -2.30 -4.62
CA GLY A 114 5.57 -2.15 -5.76
C GLY A 114 6.09 -1.17 -6.83
N VAL A 115 6.66 -0.04 -6.41
CA VAL A 115 7.28 0.93 -7.33
C VAL A 115 8.51 0.35 -8.01
N ILE A 116 9.37 -0.32 -7.24
CA ILE A 116 10.58 -0.99 -7.77
C ILE A 116 10.18 -2.06 -8.81
N LEU A 117 9.21 -2.91 -8.49
CA LEU A 117 8.70 -3.93 -9.40
C LEU A 117 8.09 -3.33 -10.67
N CYS A 118 7.37 -2.21 -10.58
CA CYS A 118 6.86 -1.51 -11.77
C CYS A 118 7.97 -1.03 -12.69
N VAL A 119 9.04 -0.45 -12.15
CA VAL A 119 10.20 0.00 -12.94
C VAL A 119 10.87 -1.19 -13.62
N PHE A 120 11.11 -2.29 -12.89
CA PHE A 120 11.70 -3.50 -13.47
C PHE A 120 10.81 -4.14 -14.54
N ALA A 121 9.49 -4.18 -14.34
CA ALA A 121 8.54 -4.66 -15.34
C ALA A 121 8.58 -3.80 -16.63
N GLY A 122 8.69 -2.48 -16.48
CA GLY A 122 8.85 -1.56 -17.63
C GLY A 122 10.14 -1.81 -18.41
N ILE A 123 11.27 -1.99 -17.72
CA ILE A 123 12.56 -2.30 -18.34
C ILE A 123 12.52 -3.66 -19.05
N ALA A 124 11.96 -4.69 -18.40
CA ALA A 124 11.82 -6.03 -18.97
C ALA A 124 10.91 -6.04 -20.21
N GLY A 125 9.77 -5.34 -20.16
CA GLY A 125 8.85 -5.21 -21.28
C GLY A 125 9.48 -4.51 -22.49
N ALA A 126 10.23 -3.43 -22.26
CA ALA A 126 10.96 -2.73 -23.33
C ALA A 126 12.04 -3.62 -23.97
N GLY A 127 12.78 -4.38 -23.15
CA GLY A 127 13.75 -5.35 -23.64
C GLY A 127 13.11 -6.45 -24.49
N PHE A 128 11.97 -6.99 -24.04
CA PHE A 128 11.23 -8.01 -24.78
C PHE A 128 10.69 -7.49 -26.12
N ALA A 129 10.15 -6.26 -26.15
CA ALA A 129 9.65 -5.65 -27.37
C ALA A 129 10.75 -5.46 -28.44
N GLU A 130 11.95 -5.05 -28.03
CA GLU A 130 13.09 -4.89 -28.95
C GLU A 130 13.57 -6.24 -29.48
N LEU A 131 13.57 -7.29 -28.64
CA LEU A 131 13.94 -8.64 -29.04
C LEU A 131 12.92 -9.24 -30.03
N TRP A 132 11.62 -9.00 -29.80
CA TRP A 132 10.57 -9.37 -30.75
C TRP A 132 10.75 -8.64 -32.07
N ARG A 133 10.96 -7.33 -32.05
CA ARG A 133 11.12 -6.54 -33.27
C ARG A 133 12.29 -7.05 -34.12
N ARG A 134 13.43 -7.35 -33.49
CA ARG A 134 14.60 -7.92 -34.17
C ARG A 134 14.42 -9.35 -34.69
N SER A 135 13.58 -10.15 -34.04
CA SER A 135 13.29 -11.53 -34.47
C SER A 135 12.18 -11.60 -35.52
N GLY A 136 11.30 -10.60 -35.56
CA GLY A 136 10.31 -10.41 -36.61
C GLY A 136 10.91 -9.97 -37.96
N ASP A 137 12.05 -9.27 -37.95
CA ASP A 137 12.76 -8.85 -39.17
C ASP A 137 13.54 -10.00 -39.86
N VAL A 138 13.50 -11.23 -39.32
CA VAL A 138 14.23 -12.41 -39.85
C VAL A 138 13.28 -13.44 -40.51
N LEU A 139 11.99 -13.10 -40.65
CA LEU A 139 10.96 -13.89 -41.35
C LEU A 139 10.47 -13.14 -42.60
#